data_AF-A0A1D9DXJ6-F1
#
_entry.id   AF-A0A1D9DXJ6-F1
#
_cell.length_a   1.000
_cell.length_b   1.000
_cell.length_c   1.000
_cell.angle_alpha   90.00
_cell.angle_beta   90.00
_cell.angle_gamma   90.00
#
_symmetry.space_group_name_H-M   'P 1'
#
loop_
_entity.id
_entity.type
_entity.pdbx_description
1 polymer ?
#
loop_
_entity_poly.entity_id
_entity_poly.type
_entity_poly.pdbx_seq_one_letter_code
_entity_poly.pdbx_strand_id
1 'polypeptide(L)'
;MKKYLAAAAAAALLTFGASPAQAIDLPFPAPVPNIPTDPVFPNLPLPTGPLPTGPLPTLPGGIPDISSLLNGTTPFDPSQIPNLGSLGSGDFAKLNPESFANFDVKDIDKLSTNTIKGFTPEQFAALDPSAIKSFDLKQLAALPPSAAAGVDPAALAAFSPTALKGLTPSFIDGMLPEAFAGLNPTQLKQMAVTQLKALDAEQLANITPATIKSLIPAQVKALLPASIEGLIDTQLAALPASTFNALSVTQLKALTPDALEGLIPAQFKTLIANELKVLTDQQLAAMKPNVMASLTPAQLKGLTPTNLPGLQDAQLATIPVNTFKAFTPVQLGALAPEAMDGITPKQLDLLNIKQFAALDAIQLAAITPTTLAKIDGPQLNTLTLEELTALTTDQVAAIPEPVIATLSVEERAAILA
;
A
#
# COMPACT_ATOMS: atom_id res chain seq x y z
N MET A 1 24.06 -20.78 16.13
CA MET A 1 23.22 -21.51 17.10
C MET A 1 23.10 -20.88 18.50
N LYS A 2 24.06 -20.11 19.03
CA LYS A 2 23.92 -19.47 20.37
C LYS A 2 23.12 -18.14 20.42
N LYS A 3 22.73 -17.55 19.28
CA LYS A 3 21.83 -16.37 19.23
C LYS A 3 20.34 -16.70 19.07
N TYR A 4 19.99 -17.98 18.83
CA TYR A 4 18.59 -18.42 18.75
C TYR A 4 18.03 -18.98 20.07
N LEU A 5 18.87 -19.23 21.08
CA LEU A 5 18.41 -19.62 22.41
C LEU A 5 17.91 -18.43 23.26
N ALA A 6 18.30 -17.20 22.94
CA ALA A 6 17.89 -16.01 23.71
C ALA A 6 16.46 -15.53 23.38
N ALA A 7 15.91 -15.89 22.21
CA ALA A 7 14.55 -15.51 21.82
C ALA A 7 13.47 -16.46 22.38
N ALA A 8 13.83 -17.71 22.72
CA ALA A 8 12.88 -18.67 23.29
C ALA A 8 12.62 -18.43 24.79
N ALA A 9 13.54 -17.76 25.50
CA ALA A 9 13.38 -17.43 26.91
C ALA A 9 12.52 -16.19 27.17
N ALA A 10 12.32 -15.31 26.17
CA ALA A 10 11.51 -14.10 26.32
C ALA A 10 10.00 -14.33 26.13
N ALA A 11 9.60 -15.46 25.52
CA ALA A 11 8.20 -15.79 25.27
C ALA A 11 7.49 -16.46 26.47
N ALA A 12 8.21 -16.87 27.51
CA ALA A 12 7.64 -17.50 28.70
C ALA A 12 7.30 -16.50 29.83
N LEU A 13 7.67 -15.22 29.70
CA LEU A 13 7.56 -14.21 30.77
C LEU A 13 6.34 -13.27 30.67
N LEU A 14 5.43 -13.47 29.71
CA LEU A 14 4.25 -12.61 29.52
C LEU A 14 2.90 -13.27 29.82
N THR A 15 2.87 -14.55 30.22
CA THR A 15 1.60 -15.27 30.44
C THR A 15 1.27 -15.58 31.90
N PHE A 16 2.21 -15.40 32.84
CA PHE A 16 1.90 -15.55 34.27
C PHE A 16 2.67 -14.50 35.08
N GLY A 17 1.94 -13.52 35.62
CA GLY A 17 2.48 -12.50 36.52
C GLY A 17 2.88 -13.07 37.87
N ALA A 18 4.06 -13.68 37.97
CA ALA A 18 4.68 -14.10 39.22
C ALA A 18 6.15 -13.67 39.28
N SER A 19 6.51 -12.99 40.38
CA SER A 19 7.85 -12.47 40.68
C SER A 19 8.88 -13.61 40.91
N PRO A 20 10.16 -13.44 40.54
CA PRO A 20 11.19 -14.49 40.57
C PRO A 20 11.78 -14.75 41.98
N ALA A 21 10.94 -14.94 43.01
CA ALA A 21 11.41 -15.10 44.39
C ALA A 21 10.81 -16.27 45.20
N GLN A 22 10.19 -17.28 44.57
CA GLN A 22 9.63 -18.45 45.30
C GLN A 22 9.86 -19.79 44.60
N ALA A 23 11.06 -20.03 44.07
CA ALA A 23 11.46 -21.35 43.56
C ALA A 23 12.32 -22.11 44.59
N ILE A 24 11.84 -22.24 45.82
CA ILE A 24 12.37 -23.22 46.79
C ILE A 24 11.15 -23.79 47.52
N ASP A 25 11.00 -25.10 47.44
CA ASP A 25 10.12 -25.96 48.25
C ASP A 25 8.68 -26.20 47.74
N LEU A 26 8.53 -27.20 46.85
CA LEU A 26 7.32 -28.01 46.76
C LEU A 26 7.70 -29.51 46.64
N PRO A 27 7.01 -30.41 47.37
CA PRO A 27 7.48 -31.78 47.59
C PRO A 27 7.28 -32.67 46.36
N PHE A 28 8.26 -33.56 46.11
CA PHE A 28 8.17 -34.63 45.12
C PHE A 28 6.90 -35.48 45.35
N PRO A 29 6.10 -35.77 44.32
CA PRO A 29 5.07 -36.81 44.45
C PRO A 29 5.73 -38.19 44.59
N ALA A 30 5.18 -39.00 45.49
CA ALA A 30 5.63 -40.35 45.80
C ALA A 30 5.73 -41.27 44.55
N PRO A 31 6.62 -42.28 44.56
CA PRO A 31 6.80 -43.19 43.44
C PRO A 31 5.53 -44.01 43.21
N VAL A 32 5.07 -44.03 41.95
CA VAL A 32 3.98 -44.88 41.48
C VAL A 32 4.44 -46.35 41.58
N PRO A 33 3.74 -47.23 42.30
CA PRO A 33 4.08 -48.65 42.30
C PRO A 33 3.52 -49.31 41.04
N ASN A 34 4.36 -50.12 40.38
CA ASN A 34 4.05 -51.08 39.31
C ASN A 34 3.99 -50.55 37.86
N ILE A 35 5.17 -50.35 37.26
CA ILE A 35 5.38 -50.52 35.82
C ILE A 35 6.19 -51.82 35.66
N PRO A 36 5.71 -52.84 34.95
CA PRO A 36 6.52 -54.02 34.65
C PRO A 36 7.75 -53.59 33.85
N THR A 37 8.93 -53.90 34.36
CA THR A 37 10.17 -53.85 33.57
C THR A 37 10.20 -55.13 32.72
N ASP A 38 10.48 -54.94 31.43
CA ASP A 38 10.50 -55.91 30.33
C ASP A 38 9.15 -56.29 29.69
N PRO A 39 8.96 -55.99 28.38
CA PRO A 39 7.99 -56.73 27.59
C PRO A 39 8.49 -58.18 27.47
N VAL A 40 7.77 -59.12 28.07
CA VAL A 40 7.96 -60.55 27.82
C VAL A 40 7.59 -60.82 26.36
N PHE A 41 8.57 -60.75 25.47
CA PHE A 41 8.44 -61.33 24.14
C PHE A 41 8.34 -62.85 24.30
N PRO A 42 7.36 -63.53 23.69
CA PRO A 42 7.37 -64.98 23.64
C PRO A 42 8.68 -65.41 22.96
N ASN A 43 9.43 -66.30 23.64
CA ASN A 43 10.69 -66.84 23.16
C ASN A 43 10.40 -67.74 21.95
N LEU A 44 10.30 -67.15 20.76
CA LEU A 44 10.22 -67.87 19.51
C LEU A 44 11.59 -68.52 19.26
N PRO A 45 11.66 -69.82 18.91
CA PRO A 45 12.93 -70.47 18.65
C PRO A 45 13.67 -69.73 17.52
N LEU A 46 14.95 -69.42 17.75
CA LEU A 46 15.83 -68.91 16.70
C LEU A 46 15.86 -69.92 15.55
N PRO A 47 15.64 -69.50 14.29
CA PRO A 47 15.72 -70.41 13.16
C PRO A 47 17.17 -70.91 13.03
N THR A 48 17.37 -72.22 13.21
CA THR A 48 18.68 -72.90 13.11
C THR A 48 19.02 -73.33 11.68
N GLY A 49 18.31 -72.80 10.67
CA GLY A 49 18.59 -73.03 9.26
C GLY A 49 19.50 -71.96 8.66
N PRO A 50 20.23 -72.26 7.57
CA PRO A 50 21.01 -71.25 6.85
C PRO A 50 20.10 -70.08 6.41
N LEU A 51 20.62 -68.85 6.49
CA LEU A 51 19.91 -67.67 5.96
C LEU A 51 19.46 -67.96 4.52
N PRO A 52 18.18 -67.70 4.17
CA PRO A 52 17.73 -67.88 2.80
C PRO A 52 18.55 -66.96 1.89
N THR A 53 19.30 -67.54 0.96
CA THR A 53 20.10 -66.83 -0.05
C THR A 53 19.28 -66.47 -1.29
N GLY A 54 17.94 -66.53 -1.19
CA GLY A 54 17.01 -66.08 -2.23
C GLY A 54 16.62 -64.61 -2.04
N PRO A 55 16.17 -63.93 -3.11
CA PRO A 55 15.62 -62.58 -2.98
C PRO A 55 14.49 -62.56 -1.94
N LEU A 56 14.41 -61.48 -1.15
CA LEU A 56 13.35 -61.27 -0.17
C LEU A 56 11.98 -61.54 -0.84
N PRO A 57 11.05 -62.28 -0.21
CA PRO A 57 9.71 -62.41 -0.73
C PRO A 57 9.09 -61.02 -0.86
N THR A 58 8.63 -60.67 -2.07
CA THR A 58 7.92 -59.42 -2.31
C THR A 58 6.66 -59.40 -1.45
N LEU A 59 6.53 -58.41 -0.56
CA LEU A 59 5.28 -58.15 0.16
C LEU A 59 4.14 -58.07 -0.86
N PRO A 60 3.01 -58.79 -0.67
CA PRO A 60 1.86 -58.67 -1.54
C PRO A 60 1.28 -57.26 -1.35
N GLY A 61 1.53 -56.40 -2.34
CA GLY A 61 1.30 -54.96 -2.26
C GLY A 61 2.57 -54.17 -2.57
N GLY A 62 3.25 -54.50 -3.67
CA GLY A 62 4.42 -53.74 -4.13
C GLY A 62 4.06 -52.27 -4.23
N ILE A 63 4.90 -51.40 -3.66
CA ILE A 63 4.80 -49.96 -3.88
C ILE A 63 4.89 -49.77 -5.40
N PRO A 64 3.88 -49.16 -6.05
CA PRO A 64 3.93 -48.93 -7.47
C PRO A 64 5.20 -48.16 -7.81
N ASP A 65 5.99 -48.67 -8.77
CA ASP A 65 7.21 -48.01 -9.23
C ASP A 65 6.83 -46.76 -10.02
N ILE A 66 6.85 -45.61 -9.36
CA ILE A 66 6.60 -44.31 -9.96
C ILE A 66 7.89 -43.65 -10.47
N SER A 67 9.03 -44.36 -10.50
CA SER A 67 10.32 -43.78 -10.90
C SER A 67 10.35 -43.27 -12.35
N SER A 68 9.50 -43.81 -13.22
CA SER A 68 9.33 -43.32 -14.60
C SER A 68 8.51 -42.03 -14.69
N LEU A 69 7.67 -41.76 -13.68
CA LEU A 69 6.87 -40.54 -13.56
C LEU A 69 7.66 -39.44 -12.82
N LEU A 70 8.49 -39.82 -11.86
CA LEU A 70 9.44 -38.93 -11.19
C LEU A 70 10.60 -38.62 -12.14
N ASN A 71 10.65 -37.41 -12.69
CA ASN A 71 11.54 -36.96 -13.78
C ASN A 71 11.12 -37.38 -15.21
N GLY A 72 9.88 -37.82 -15.40
CA GLY A 72 9.35 -38.09 -16.75
C GLY A 72 9.04 -36.78 -17.50
N THR A 73 9.37 -36.70 -18.79
CA THR A 73 8.99 -35.58 -19.67
C THR A 73 7.58 -35.72 -20.24
N THR A 74 6.86 -36.78 -19.91
CA THR A 74 5.52 -37.07 -20.43
C THR A 74 4.45 -36.66 -19.41
N PRO A 75 3.39 -35.95 -19.83
CA PRO A 75 2.22 -35.70 -18.98
C PRO A 75 1.60 -37.00 -18.48
N PHE A 76 1.02 -36.96 -17.28
CA PHE A 76 0.36 -38.09 -16.62
C PHE A 76 -0.98 -37.65 -16.04
N ASP A 77 -1.82 -38.63 -15.71
CA ASP A 77 -3.06 -38.44 -14.96
C ASP A 77 -2.80 -38.67 -13.46
N PRO A 78 -3.28 -37.80 -12.55
CA PRO A 78 -3.03 -37.92 -11.10
C PRO A 78 -3.38 -39.29 -10.50
N SER A 79 -4.38 -39.98 -11.06
CA SER A 79 -4.80 -41.33 -10.63
C SER A 79 -3.71 -42.40 -10.82
N GLN A 80 -2.71 -42.13 -11.65
CA GLN A 80 -1.58 -43.02 -11.92
C GLN A 80 -0.53 -43.03 -10.80
N ILE A 81 -0.65 -42.17 -9.79
CA ILE A 81 0.28 -42.09 -8.64
C ILE A 81 -0.46 -42.51 -7.35
N PRO A 82 -0.37 -43.79 -6.95
CA PRO A 82 -0.99 -44.28 -5.71
C PRO A 82 -0.23 -43.67 -4.54
N ASN A 83 -0.91 -42.82 -3.76
CA ASN A 83 -0.35 -41.96 -2.70
C ASN A 83 0.25 -40.62 -3.14
N LEU A 84 -0.20 -40.06 -4.27
CA LEU A 84 0.13 -38.69 -4.71
C LEU A 84 0.12 -37.68 -3.55
N GLY A 85 -0.92 -37.72 -2.72
CA GLY A 85 -1.11 -36.80 -1.60
C GLY A 85 -0.13 -36.93 -0.43
N SER A 86 0.69 -37.99 -0.40
CA SER A 86 1.71 -38.22 0.64
C SER A 86 3.13 -38.19 0.10
N LEU A 87 3.34 -37.82 -1.16
CA LEU A 87 4.69 -37.66 -1.72
C LEU A 87 5.48 -36.62 -0.94
N GLY A 88 6.79 -36.84 -0.80
CA GLY A 88 7.70 -35.82 -0.28
C GLY A 88 7.78 -34.62 -1.22
N SER A 89 7.99 -33.42 -0.67
CA SER A 89 8.07 -32.18 -1.47
C SER A 89 9.11 -32.26 -2.60
N GLY A 90 10.27 -32.88 -2.35
CA GLY A 90 11.31 -33.01 -3.35
C GLY A 90 10.96 -33.94 -4.51
N ASP A 91 10.11 -34.94 -4.29
CA ASP A 91 9.65 -35.83 -5.37
C ASP A 91 8.45 -35.24 -6.10
N PHE A 92 7.56 -34.56 -5.38
CA PHE A 92 6.47 -33.80 -5.98
C PHE A 92 6.99 -32.70 -6.93
N ALA A 93 8.07 -32.00 -6.55
CA ALA A 93 8.70 -30.97 -7.37
C ALA A 93 9.28 -31.50 -8.70
N LYS A 94 9.53 -32.81 -8.83
CA LYS A 94 10.07 -33.45 -10.04
C LYS A 94 8.99 -33.90 -11.01
N LEU A 95 7.71 -33.80 -10.63
CA LEU A 95 6.60 -34.16 -11.49
C LEU A 95 6.50 -33.18 -12.66
N ASN A 96 6.17 -33.69 -13.85
CA ASN A 96 6.00 -32.87 -15.04
C ASN A 96 4.96 -31.75 -14.81
N PRO A 97 5.32 -30.47 -14.99
CA PRO A 97 4.38 -29.35 -14.87
C PRO A 97 3.12 -29.47 -15.72
N GLU A 98 3.22 -29.99 -16.95
CA GLU A 98 2.07 -30.11 -17.86
C GLU A 98 0.98 -31.04 -17.32
N SER A 99 1.33 -32.00 -16.45
CA SER A 99 0.36 -32.89 -15.82
C SER A 99 -0.59 -32.17 -14.86
N PHE A 100 -0.22 -30.98 -14.37
CA PHE A 100 -1.04 -30.23 -13.41
C PHE A 100 -2.31 -29.66 -14.04
N ALA A 101 -2.37 -29.57 -15.37
CA ALA A 101 -3.61 -29.28 -16.10
C ALA A 101 -4.66 -30.40 -15.96
N ASN A 102 -4.24 -31.62 -15.59
CA ASN A 102 -5.12 -32.76 -15.36
C ASN A 102 -5.55 -32.92 -13.89
N PHE A 103 -5.07 -32.06 -12.97
CA PHE A 103 -5.45 -32.14 -11.56
C PHE A 103 -6.87 -31.63 -11.35
N ASP A 104 -7.68 -32.41 -10.64
CA ASP A 104 -9.01 -31.99 -10.23
C ASP A 104 -9.07 -31.63 -8.73
N VAL A 105 -10.26 -31.20 -8.28
CA VAL A 105 -10.54 -30.86 -6.88
C VAL A 105 -10.17 -31.98 -5.91
N LYS A 106 -10.44 -33.25 -6.25
CA LYS A 106 -10.19 -34.40 -5.39
C LYS A 106 -8.71 -34.73 -5.28
N ASP A 107 -7.93 -34.39 -6.31
CA ASP A 107 -6.49 -34.57 -6.28
C ASP A 107 -5.85 -33.56 -5.34
N ILE A 108 -6.25 -32.28 -5.44
CA ILE A 108 -5.81 -31.21 -4.53
C ILE A 108 -6.22 -31.50 -3.09
N ASP A 109 -7.46 -31.93 -2.84
CA ASP A 109 -7.96 -32.23 -1.49
C ASP A 109 -7.15 -33.32 -0.76
N LYS A 110 -6.51 -34.22 -1.50
CA LYS A 110 -5.66 -35.28 -0.94
C LYS A 110 -4.24 -34.82 -0.63
N LEU A 111 -3.79 -33.70 -1.18
CA LEU A 111 -2.40 -33.24 -1.02
C LEU A 111 -2.13 -32.81 0.43
N SER A 112 -1.16 -33.47 1.06
CA SER A 112 -0.66 -33.09 2.37
C SER A 112 0.10 -31.75 2.31
N THR A 113 0.18 -31.05 3.43
CA THR A 113 1.00 -29.82 3.54
C THR A 113 2.49 -30.09 3.32
N ASN A 114 2.98 -31.32 3.49
CA ASN A 114 4.35 -31.67 3.13
C ASN A 114 4.54 -31.80 1.62
N THR A 115 3.55 -32.37 0.92
CA THR A 115 3.55 -32.51 -0.54
C THR A 115 3.46 -31.14 -1.21
N ILE A 116 2.57 -30.27 -0.74
CA ILE A 116 2.35 -28.92 -1.29
C ILE A 116 3.61 -28.04 -1.24
N LYS A 117 4.50 -28.25 -0.26
CA LYS A 117 5.80 -27.55 -0.22
C LYS A 117 6.69 -27.83 -1.43
N GLY A 118 6.36 -28.83 -2.24
CA GLY A 118 7.06 -29.19 -3.47
C GLY A 118 6.59 -28.46 -4.72
N PHE A 119 5.53 -27.63 -4.66
CA PHE A 119 5.07 -26.91 -5.85
C PHE A 119 6.17 -26.01 -6.41
N THR A 120 6.38 -26.11 -7.72
CA THR A 120 7.21 -25.18 -8.51
C THR A 120 6.33 -24.10 -9.16
N PRO A 121 6.90 -22.98 -9.63
CA PRO A 121 6.14 -21.99 -10.40
C PRO A 121 5.41 -22.60 -11.60
N GLU A 122 6.10 -23.45 -12.37
CA GLU A 122 5.57 -24.03 -13.61
C GLU A 122 4.41 -24.99 -13.31
N GLN A 123 4.52 -25.80 -12.26
CA GLN A 123 3.45 -26.70 -11.83
C GLN A 123 2.22 -25.93 -11.34
N PHE A 124 2.43 -24.84 -10.58
CA PHE A 124 1.33 -24.03 -10.09
C PHE A 124 0.63 -23.30 -11.25
N ALA A 125 1.39 -22.75 -12.20
CA ALA A 125 0.86 -22.07 -13.38
C ALA A 125 0.05 -22.99 -14.31
N ALA A 126 0.33 -24.29 -14.30
CA ALA A 126 -0.39 -25.26 -15.11
C ALA A 126 -1.70 -25.76 -14.47
N LEU A 127 -2.00 -25.41 -13.21
CA LEU A 127 -3.25 -25.80 -12.56
C LEU A 127 -4.46 -25.13 -13.20
N ASP A 128 -5.51 -25.90 -13.45
CA ASP A 128 -6.80 -25.32 -13.81
C ASP A 128 -7.38 -24.52 -12.63
N PRO A 129 -7.96 -23.31 -12.87
CA PRO A 129 -8.61 -22.51 -11.83
C PRO A 129 -9.62 -23.27 -10.97
N SER A 130 -10.30 -24.28 -11.51
CA SER A 130 -11.24 -25.11 -10.74
C SER A 130 -10.54 -25.94 -9.64
N ALA A 131 -9.32 -26.41 -9.88
CA ALA A 131 -8.49 -27.10 -8.89
C ALA A 131 -7.94 -26.12 -7.84
N ILE A 132 -7.57 -24.90 -8.23
CA ILE A 132 -7.08 -23.87 -7.30
C ILE A 132 -8.14 -23.51 -6.25
N LYS A 133 -9.42 -23.54 -6.63
CA LYS A 133 -10.54 -23.23 -5.73
C LYS A 133 -10.66 -24.19 -4.54
N SER A 134 -10.15 -25.42 -4.63
CA SER A 134 -10.26 -26.41 -3.55
C SER A 134 -9.16 -26.32 -2.50
N PHE A 135 -8.12 -25.52 -2.73
CA PHE A 135 -7.10 -25.29 -1.70
C PHE A 135 -7.72 -24.76 -0.40
N ASP A 136 -7.44 -25.45 0.70
CA ASP A 136 -7.83 -25.01 2.03
C ASP A 136 -6.80 -24.04 2.66
N LEU A 137 -7.12 -23.53 3.85
CA LEU A 137 -6.27 -22.57 4.57
C LEU A 137 -4.89 -23.14 4.90
N LYS A 138 -4.79 -24.42 5.30
CA LYS A 138 -3.53 -25.07 5.67
C LYS A 138 -2.68 -25.36 4.44
N GLN A 139 -3.32 -25.72 3.34
CA GLN A 139 -2.69 -25.96 2.05
C GLN A 139 -2.09 -24.66 1.49
N LEU A 140 -2.84 -23.56 1.48
CA LEU A 140 -2.30 -22.25 1.09
C LEU A 140 -1.17 -21.77 2.00
N ALA A 141 -1.26 -22.04 3.31
CA ALA A 141 -0.18 -21.72 4.25
C ALA A 141 1.08 -22.57 4.06
N ALA A 142 0.98 -23.70 3.36
CA ALA A 142 2.09 -24.59 3.09
C ALA A 142 2.74 -24.36 1.72
N LEU A 143 2.14 -23.53 0.86
CA LEU A 143 2.71 -23.20 -0.45
C LEU A 143 4.09 -22.55 -0.30
N PRO A 144 5.09 -22.99 -1.07
CA PRO A 144 6.42 -22.37 -1.04
C PRO A 144 6.36 -21.00 -1.74
N PRO A 145 7.06 -19.96 -1.23
CA PRO A 145 7.10 -18.65 -1.86
C PRO A 145 7.53 -18.68 -3.33
N SER A 146 8.37 -19.63 -3.73
CA SER A 146 8.79 -19.80 -5.13
C SER A 146 7.62 -20.08 -6.08
N ALA A 147 6.60 -20.82 -5.64
CA ALA A 147 5.45 -21.14 -6.50
C ALA A 147 4.57 -19.91 -6.81
N ALA A 148 4.71 -18.82 -6.06
CA ALA A 148 3.95 -17.60 -6.26
C ALA A 148 4.17 -16.95 -7.63
N ALA A 149 5.36 -17.14 -8.23
CA ALA A 149 5.66 -16.67 -9.58
C ALA A 149 4.81 -17.36 -10.67
N GLY A 150 4.18 -18.50 -10.35
CA GLY A 150 3.24 -19.19 -11.22
C GLY A 150 1.79 -18.76 -11.05
N VAL A 151 1.49 -17.82 -10.15
CA VAL A 151 0.12 -17.33 -9.95
C VAL A 151 -0.19 -16.28 -10.99
N ASP A 152 -1.07 -16.59 -11.94
CA ASP A 152 -1.60 -15.64 -12.90
C ASP A 152 -2.90 -14.97 -12.39
N PRO A 153 -3.51 -14.03 -13.14
CA PRO A 153 -4.76 -13.40 -12.73
C PRO A 153 -5.93 -14.39 -12.55
N ALA A 154 -6.02 -15.43 -13.38
CA ALA A 154 -7.10 -16.40 -13.30
C ALA A 154 -6.97 -17.27 -12.03
N ALA A 155 -5.73 -17.66 -11.71
CA ALA A 155 -5.37 -18.38 -10.49
C ALA A 155 -5.69 -17.57 -9.23
N LEU A 156 -5.27 -16.29 -9.17
CA LEU A 156 -5.59 -15.45 -8.02
C LEU A 156 -7.11 -15.26 -7.86
N ALA A 157 -7.84 -15.07 -8.97
CA ALA A 157 -9.29 -14.96 -8.96
C ALA A 157 -10.01 -16.23 -8.46
N ALA A 158 -9.38 -17.40 -8.65
CA ALA A 158 -9.95 -18.70 -8.32
C ALA A 158 -9.86 -19.06 -6.83
N PHE A 159 -8.90 -18.51 -6.09
CA PHE A 159 -8.80 -18.78 -4.65
C PHE A 159 -10.08 -18.38 -3.92
N SER A 160 -10.57 -19.26 -3.06
CA SER A 160 -11.74 -18.92 -2.25
C SER A 160 -11.41 -17.77 -1.28
N PRO A 161 -12.32 -16.80 -1.07
CA PRO A 161 -12.08 -15.68 -0.16
C PRO A 161 -11.72 -16.11 1.28
N THR A 162 -12.23 -17.26 1.71
CA THR A 162 -11.92 -17.82 3.03
C THR A 162 -10.53 -18.44 3.08
N ALA A 163 -10.13 -19.19 2.04
CA ALA A 163 -8.82 -19.81 1.98
C ALA A 163 -7.70 -18.78 1.87
N LEU A 164 -7.92 -17.66 1.16
CA LEU A 164 -6.91 -16.60 0.97
C LEU A 164 -6.22 -16.14 2.26
N LYS A 165 -6.89 -16.21 3.42
CA LYS A 165 -6.29 -15.92 4.74
C LYS A 165 -5.10 -16.82 5.10
N GLY A 166 -4.97 -17.96 4.44
CA GLY A 166 -3.86 -18.90 4.56
C GLY A 166 -2.61 -18.47 3.77
N LEU A 167 -2.73 -17.58 2.78
CA LEU A 167 -1.55 -17.09 2.05
C LEU A 167 -0.59 -16.37 2.99
N THR A 168 0.66 -16.81 2.97
CA THR A 168 1.70 -16.20 3.79
C THR A 168 2.15 -14.87 3.17
N PRO A 169 2.62 -13.89 3.98
CA PRO A 169 3.24 -12.67 3.47
C PRO A 169 4.34 -12.94 2.43
N SER A 170 5.19 -13.93 2.65
CA SER A 170 6.24 -14.32 1.70
C SER A 170 5.72 -14.88 0.39
N PHE A 171 4.55 -15.53 0.39
CA PHE A 171 3.95 -15.99 -0.85
C PHE A 171 3.40 -14.81 -1.65
N ILE A 172 2.72 -13.86 -0.99
CA ILE A 172 2.22 -12.63 -1.62
C ILE A 172 3.38 -11.81 -2.21
N ASP A 173 4.47 -11.63 -1.45
CA ASP A 173 5.70 -10.95 -1.90
C ASP A 173 6.32 -11.61 -3.14
N GLY A 174 6.18 -12.94 -3.30
CA GLY A 174 6.66 -13.68 -4.47
C GLY A 174 5.72 -13.66 -5.69
N MET A 175 4.52 -13.11 -5.58
CA MET A 175 3.57 -13.04 -6.69
C MET A 175 3.96 -11.93 -7.67
N LEU A 176 3.82 -12.19 -8.96
CA LEU A 176 4.03 -11.15 -9.97
C LEU A 176 2.94 -10.07 -9.87
N PRO A 177 3.26 -8.79 -10.13
CA PRO A 177 2.29 -7.70 -10.07
C PRO A 177 1.02 -7.96 -10.89
N GLU A 178 1.15 -8.54 -12.09
CA GLU A 178 0.05 -8.79 -13.01
C GLU A 178 -1.03 -9.70 -12.39
N ALA A 179 -0.65 -10.62 -11.51
CA ALA A 179 -1.59 -11.52 -10.84
C ALA A 179 -2.70 -10.75 -10.09
N PHE A 180 -2.38 -9.57 -9.55
CA PHE A 180 -3.31 -8.75 -8.76
C PHE A 180 -4.44 -8.13 -9.58
N ALA A 181 -4.36 -8.15 -10.91
CA ALA A 181 -5.48 -7.84 -11.79
C ALA A 181 -6.65 -8.84 -11.61
N GLY A 182 -6.36 -10.07 -11.14
CA GLY A 182 -7.32 -11.11 -10.84
C GLY A 182 -8.01 -10.96 -9.47
N LEU A 183 -7.49 -10.12 -8.58
CA LEU A 183 -8.04 -9.96 -7.24
C LEU A 183 -9.42 -9.28 -7.29
N ASN A 184 -10.41 -9.88 -6.63
CA ASN A 184 -11.78 -9.34 -6.60
C ASN A 184 -12.15 -8.67 -5.26
N PRO A 185 -13.24 -7.86 -5.23
CA PRO A 185 -13.67 -7.13 -4.03
C PRO A 185 -13.92 -8.00 -2.79
N THR A 186 -14.42 -9.22 -2.96
CA THR A 186 -14.72 -10.12 -1.83
C THR A 186 -13.44 -10.69 -1.25
N GLN A 187 -12.48 -11.04 -2.10
CA GLN A 187 -11.17 -11.51 -1.71
C GLN A 187 -10.40 -10.42 -0.94
N LEU A 188 -10.29 -9.21 -1.50
CA LEU A 188 -9.57 -8.11 -0.86
C LEU A 188 -10.15 -7.78 0.52
N LYS A 189 -11.47 -7.76 0.68
CA LYS A 189 -12.12 -7.56 2.00
C LYS A 189 -11.79 -8.64 3.04
N GLN A 190 -11.45 -9.86 2.61
CA GLN A 190 -11.11 -10.96 3.51
C GLN A 190 -9.62 -11.01 3.86
N MET A 191 -8.75 -10.30 3.13
CA MET A 191 -7.32 -10.26 3.40
C MET A 191 -7.02 -9.67 4.78
N ALA A 192 -6.13 -10.32 5.50
CA ALA A 192 -5.64 -9.89 6.79
C ALA A 192 -4.65 -8.71 6.65
N VAL A 193 -4.51 -7.93 7.72
CA VAL A 193 -3.55 -6.81 7.81
C VAL A 193 -2.11 -7.24 7.50
N THR A 194 -1.70 -8.45 7.91
CA THR A 194 -0.36 -8.99 7.63
C THR A 194 -0.14 -9.28 6.16
N GLN A 195 -1.19 -9.62 5.41
CA GLN A 195 -1.13 -9.90 3.98
C GLN A 195 -1.06 -8.61 3.17
N LEU A 196 -1.83 -7.60 3.57
CA LEU A 196 -1.78 -6.27 2.93
C LEU A 196 -0.42 -5.58 3.14
N LYS A 197 0.25 -5.83 4.26
CA LYS A 197 1.62 -5.35 4.50
C LYS A 197 2.68 -6.00 3.62
N ALA A 198 2.36 -7.12 2.97
CA ALA A 198 3.25 -7.81 2.06
C ALA A 198 3.12 -7.30 0.62
N LEU A 199 2.12 -6.47 0.32
CA LEU A 199 1.97 -5.87 -1.00
C LEU A 199 3.05 -4.81 -1.19
N ASP A 200 3.75 -4.89 -2.32
CA ASP A 200 4.61 -3.80 -2.77
C ASP A 200 3.81 -2.75 -3.59
N ALA A 201 4.52 -1.77 -4.13
CA ALA A 201 3.94 -0.72 -4.95
C ALA A 201 3.40 -1.25 -6.29
N GLU A 202 4.13 -2.13 -6.98
CA GLU A 202 3.78 -2.62 -8.32
C GLU A 202 2.55 -3.55 -8.26
N GLN A 203 2.50 -4.41 -7.26
CA GLN A 203 1.35 -5.26 -6.95
C GLN A 203 0.12 -4.42 -6.62
N LEU A 204 0.26 -3.37 -5.80
CA LEU A 204 -0.85 -2.47 -5.49
C LEU A 204 -1.35 -1.74 -6.73
N ALA A 205 -0.46 -1.28 -7.61
CA ALA A 205 -0.79 -0.60 -8.87
C ALA A 205 -1.63 -1.49 -9.82
N ASN A 206 -1.46 -2.81 -9.74
CA ASN A 206 -2.18 -3.78 -10.58
C ASN A 206 -3.54 -4.20 -10.03
N ILE A 207 -3.92 -3.81 -8.80
CA ILE A 207 -5.28 -4.06 -8.28
C ILE A 207 -6.27 -3.13 -8.98
N THR A 208 -7.33 -3.67 -9.58
CA THR A 208 -8.29 -2.81 -10.30
C THR A 208 -8.93 -1.74 -9.39
N PRO A 209 -9.29 -0.54 -9.91
CA PRO A 209 -10.01 0.48 -9.14
C PRO A 209 -11.31 -0.03 -8.50
N ALA A 210 -12.02 -0.94 -9.19
CA ALA A 210 -13.23 -1.57 -8.68
C ALA A 210 -12.96 -2.43 -7.43
N THR A 211 -11.81 -3.11 -7.39
CA THR A 211 -11.35 -3.87 -6.23
C THR A 211 -10.85 -2.94 -5.13
N ILE A 212 -10.06 -1.90 -5.42
CA ILE A 212 -9.60 -0.89 -4.43
C ILE A 212 -10.75 -0.23 -3.69
N LYS A 213 -11.86 0.08 -4.38
CA LYS A 213 -13.09 0.63 -3.78
C LYS A 213 -13.65 -0.22 -2.63
N SER A 214 -13.31 -1.51 -2.57
CA SER A 214 -13.77 -2.45 -1.55
C SER A 214 -12.99 -2.38 -0.24
N LEU A 215 -11.85 -1.69 -0.20
CA LEU A 215 -11.02 -1.52 0.99
C LEU A 215 -11.78 -0.84 2.13
N ILE A 216 -11.53 -1.33 3.34
CA ILE A 216 -12.05 -0.72 4.58
C ILE A 216 -10.96 0.12 5.27
N PRO A 217 -11.34 1.08 6.14
CA PRO A 217 -10.39 1.95 6.86
C PRO A 217 -9.23 1.21 7.54
N ALA A 218 -9.51 0.08 8.20
CA ALA A 218 -8.48 -0.71 8.89
C ALA A 218 -7.44 -1.32 7.93
N GLN A 219 -7.85 -1.63 6.70
CA GLN A 219 -6.97 -2.18 5.67
C GLN A 219 -6.09 -1.08 5.06
N VAL A 220 -6.65 0.10 4.77
CA VAL A 220 -5.85 1.24 4.29
C VAL A 220 -4.83 1.67 5.32
N LYS A 221 -5.20 1.76 6.61
CA LYS A 221 -4.25 2.07 7.69
C LYS A 221 -3.13 1.02 7.84
N ALA A 222 -3.35 -0.21 7.35
CA ALA A 222 -2.38 -1.29 7.42
C ALA A 222 -1.35 -1.28 6.28
N LEU A 223 -1.68 -0.72 5.11
CA LEU A 223 -0.76 -0.62 3.97
C LEU A 223 0.51 0.14 4.37
N LEU A 224 1.66 -0.29 3.87
CA LEU A 224 2.90 0.42 4.14
C LEU A 224 2.95 1.69 3.27
N PRO A 225 3.60 2.78 3.74
CA PRO A 225 3.82 3.96 2.90
C PRO A 225 4.48 3.61 1.56
N ALA A 226 5.44 2.68 1.54
CA ALA A 226 6.08 2.23 0.31
C ALA A 226 5.10 1.55 -0.67
N SER A 227 4.10 0.81 -0.17
CA SER A 227 3.05 0.25 -1.03
C SER A 227 2.17 1.36 -1.62
N ILE A 228 1.86 2.39 -0.83
CA ILE A 228 1.00 3.53 -1.23
C ILE A 228 1.59 4.33 -2.40
N GLU A 229 2.91 4.34 -2.57
CA GLU A 229 3.59 4.94 -3.74
C GLU A 229 3.12 4.31 -5.07
N GLY A 230 2.63 3.08 -5.03
CA GLY A 230 2.07 2.39 -6.20
C GLY A 230 0.61 2.70 -6.51
N LEU A 231 -0.10 3.47 -5.69
CA LEU A 231 -1.46 3.88 -6.04
C LEU A 231 -1.45 4.76 -7.28
N ILE A 232 -2.33 4.48 -8.24
CA ILE A 232 -2.54 5.32 -9.42
C ILE A 232 -3.79 6.21 -9.27
N ASP A 233 -3.92 7.20 -10.14
CA ASP A 233 -5.00 8.20 -10.14
C ASP A 233 -6.40 7.57 -10.09
N THR A 234 -6.68 6.58 -10.93
CA THR A 234 -7.98 5.92 -11.03
C THR A 234 -8.31 5.10 -9.77
N GLN A 235 -7.30 4.52 -9.12
CA GLN A 235 -7.46 3.82 -7.85
C GLN A 235 -7.72 4.80 -6.71
N LEU A 236 -6.98 5.90 -6.64
CA LEU A 236 -7.20 6.94 -5.64
C LEU A 236 -8.60 7.52 -5.79
N ALA A 237 -9.04 7.84 -7.01
CA ALA A 237 -10.39 8.33 -7.30
C ALA A 237 -11.50 7.35 -6.88
N ALA A 238 -11.23 6.04 -6.98
CA ALA A 238 -12.19 4.99 -6.61
C ALA A 238 -12.30 4.77 -5.10
N LEU A 239 -11.31 5.23 -4.31
CA LEU A 239 -11.28 5.04 -2.86
C LEU A 239 -12.41 5.86 -2.18
N PRO A 240 -13.31 5.25 -1.40
CA PRO A 240 -14.34 6.01 -0.70
C PRO A 240 -13.73 7.06 0.25
N ALA A 241 -14.34 8.24 0.38
CA ALA A 241 -13.84 9.33 1.21
C ALA A 241 -13.59 8.90 2.68
N SER A 242 -14.46 8.05 3.24
CA SER A 242 -14.29 7.49 4.59
C SER A 242 -13.07 6.57 4.73
N THR A 243 -12.71 5.87 3.66
CA THR A 243 -11.53 5.00 3.61
C THR A 243 -10.27 5.82 3.32
N PHE A 244 -10.33 6.83 2.45
CA PHE A 244 -9.24 7.79 2.23
C PHE A 244 -8.86 8.51 3.53
N ASN A 245 -9.85 8.92 4.33
CA ASN A 245 -9.64 9.54 5.64
C ASN A 245 -8.93 8.63 6.68
N ALA A 246 -8.73 7.34 6.37
CA ALA A 246 -8.00 6.41 7.23
C ALA A 246 -6.48 6.43 6.96
N LEU A 247 -6.04 7.09 5.88
CA LEU A 247 -4.63 7.28 5.58
C LEU A 247 -3.94 8.03 6.73
N SER A 248 -2.82 7.49 7.17
CA SER A 248 -1.93 8.19 8.08
C SER A 248 -1.17 9.30 7.37
N VAL A 249 -0.65 10.25 8.15
CA VAL A 249 0.21 11.34 7.68
C VAL A 249 1.41 10.83 6.85
N THR A 250 2.00 9.69 7.24
CA THR A 250 3.11 9.08 6.49
C THR A 250 2.67 8.47 5.16
N GLN A 251 1.46 7.94 5.09
CA GLN A 251 0.90 7.42 3.83
C GLN A 251 0.46 8.56 2.92
N LEU A 252 -0.11 9.65 3.45
CA LEU A 252 -0.44 10.85 2.66
C LEU A 252 0.82 11.46 2.02
N LYS A 253 1.93 11.50 2.76
CA LYS A 253 3.22 11.95 2.22
C LYS A 253 3.79 11.02 1.15
N ALA A 254 3.41 9.74 1.15
CA ALA A 254 3.86 8.75 0.18
C ALA A 254 3.03 8.73 -1.12
N LEU A 255 1.87 9.42 -1.16
CA LEU A 255 1.11 9.54 -2.40
C LEU A 255 1.93 10.28 -3.46
N THR A 256 2.03 9.73 -4.65
CA THR A 256 2.73 10.38 -5.75
C THR A 256 1.91 11.54 -6.33
N PRO A 257 2.56 12.53 -7.00
CA PRO A 257 1.85 13.54 -7.77
C PRO A 257 0.84 12.92 -8.75
N ASP A 258 1.23 11.88 -9.49
CA ASP A 258 0.38 11.18 -10.45
C ASP A 258 -0.88 10.59 -9.77
N ALA A 259 -0.75 9.98 -8.59
CA ALA A 259 -1.90 9.49 -7.83
C ALA A 259 -2.87 10.62 -7.46
N LEU A 260 -2.34 11.79 -7.07
CA LEU A 260 -3.12 12.95 -6.62
C LEU A 260 -3.89 13.64 -7.75
N GLU A 261 -3.58 13.38 -9.02
CA GLU A 261 -4.46 13.77 -10.12
C GLU A 261 -5.85 13.09 -10.02
N GLY A 262 -5.92 11.94 -9.35
CA GLY A 262 -7.15 11.21 -9.04
C GLY A 262 -7.90 11.71 -7.81
N LEU A 263 -7.32 12.62 -7.01
CA LEU A 263 -7.94 13.11 -5.79
C LEU A 263 -9.23 13.87 -6.10
N ILE A 264 -10.33 13.52 -5.43
CA ILE A 264 -11.62 14.17 -5.62
C ILE A 264 -12.01 15.10 -4.46
N PRO A 265 -12.87 16.12 -4.69
CA PRO A 265 -13.34 17.04 -3.65
C PRO A 265 -13.87 16.37 -2.38
N ALA A 266 -14.55 15.22 -2.51
CA ALA A 266 -15.11 14.51 -1.36
C ALA A 266 -14.02 13.94 -0.43
N GLN A 267 -12.89 13.50 -0.98
CA GLN A 267 -11.74 12.99 -0.23
C GLN A 267 -10.95 14.16 0.38
N PHE A 268 -10.68 15.20 -0.39
CA PHE A 268 -9.94 16.37 0.11
C PHE A 268 -10.65 17.05 1.29
N LYS A 269 -11.99 17.10 1.29
CA LYS A 269 -12.78 17.64 2.40
C LYS A 269 -12.63 16.86 3.71
N THR A 270 -12.16 15.62 3.68
CA THR A 270 -11.90 14.87 4.92
C THR A 270 -10.59 15.28 5.57
N LEU A 271 -9.67 15.88 4.81
CA LEU A 271 -8.35 16.27 5.32
C LEU A 271 -8.44 17.41 6.33
N ILE A 272 -7.59 17.36 7.35
CA ILE A 272 -7.41 18.41 8.35
C ILE A 272 -6.08 19.15 8.17
N ALA A 273 -5.93 20.30 8.84
CA ALA A 273 -4.73 21.14 8.72
C ALA A 273 -3.40 20.40 8.98
N ASN A 274 -3.38 19.45 9.93
CA ASN A 274 -2.18 18.67 10.24
C ASN A 274 -1.74 17.75 9.10
N GLU A 275 -2.68 17.27 8.30
CA GLU A 275 -2.42 16.40 7.16
C GLU A 275 -1.94 17.20 5.95
N LEU A 276 -2.50 18.39 5.73
CA LEU A 276 -2.04 19.29 4.67
C LEU A 276 -0.63 19.83 4.92
N LYS A 277 -0.23 19.96 6.20
CA LYS A 277 1.10 20.42 6.58
C LYS A 277 2.25 19.55 6.07
N VAL A 278 2.01 18.25 5.87
CA VAL A 278 3.07 17.31 5.47
C VAL A 278 3.17 17.09 3.98
N LEU A 279 2.24 17.64 3.20
CA LEU A 279 2.26 17.54 1.75
C LEU A 279 3.42 18.34 1.17
N THR A 280 3.95 17.88 0.05
CA THR A 280 4.96 18.60 -0.73
C THR A 280 4.32 19.63 -1.66
N ASP A 281 5.13 20.54 -2.18
CA ASP A 281 4.77 21.43 -3.27
C ASP A 281 4.35 20.65 -4.53
N GLN A 282 5.11 19.61 -4.93
CA GLN A 282 4.77 18.77 -6.08
C GLN A 282 3.42 18.06 -5.92
N GLN A 283 3.10 17.60 -4.71
CA GLN A 283 1.81 17.01 -4.40
C GLN A 283 0.67 18.03 -4.50
N LEU A 284 0.89 19.27 -4.04
CA LEU A 284 -0.08 20.35 -4.17
C LEU A 284 -0.29 20.73 -5.64
N ALA A 285 0.78 20.80 -6.43
CA ALA A 285 0.76 21.13 -7.85
C ALA A 285 -0.04 20.13 -8.70
N ALA A 286 -0.02 18.85 -8.34
CA ALA A 286 -0.77 17.82 -9.07
C ALA A 286 -2.29 17.82 -8.80
N MET A 287 -2.75 18.51 -7.75
CA MET A 287 -4.19 18.53 -7.43
C MET A 287 -4.98 19.35 -8.45
N LYS A 288 -6.12 18.83 -8.89
CA LYS A 288 -6.96 19.56 -9.85
C LYS A 288 -7.58 20.82 -9.23
N PRO A 289 -7.85 21.89 -10.00
CA PRO A 289 -8.48 23.12 -9.49
C PRO A 289 -9.80 22.89 -8.74
N ASN A 290 -10.63 21.94 -9.19
CA ASN A 290 -11.89 21.61 -8.50
C ASN A 290 -11.70 21.05 -7.08
N VAL A 291 -10.52 20.48 -6.76
CA VAL A 291 -10.14 20.07 -5.41
C VAL A 291 -9.85 21.31 -4.56
N MET A 292 -9.09 22.27 -5.08
CA MET A 292 -8.78 23.53 -4.41
C MET A 292 -10.01 24.42 -4.21
N ALA A 293 -11.01 24.32 -5.10
CA ALA A 293 -12.33 24.93 -4.91
C ALA A 293 -13.05 24.46 -3.63
N SER A 294 -12.65 23.30 -3.07
CA SER A 294 -13.20 22.76 -1.83
C SER A 294 -12.40 23.12 -0.58
N LEU A 295 -11.32 23.88 -0.71
CA LEU A 295 -10.47 24.31 0.41
C LEU A 295 -11.25 25.21 1.38
N THR A 296 -11.17 24.87 2.66
CA THR A 296 -11.78 25.65 3.75
C THR A 296 -10.75 26.55 4.46
N PRO A 297 -11.18 27.62 5.16
CA PRO A 297 -10.28 28.43 5.98
C PRO A 297 -9.55 27.65 7.08
N ALA A 298 -10.14 26.56 7.59
CA ALA A 298 -9.50 25.72 8.60
C ALA A 298 -8.37 24.88 8.00
N GLN A 299 -8.58 24.32 6.81
CA GLN A 299 -7.58 23.57 6.05
C GLN A 299 -6.44 24.46 5.56
N LEU A 300 -6.73 25.69 5.12
CA LEU A 300 -5.73 26.66 4.68
C LEU A 300 -4.65 26.93 5.75
N LYS A 301 -4.98 26.84 7.04
CA LYS A 301 -3.99 26.96 8.14
C LYS A 301 -2.94 25.86 8.14
N GLY A 302 -3.20 24.75 7.45
CA GLY A 302 -2.28 23.64 7.25
C GLY A 302 -1.32 23.84 6.07
N LEU A 303 -1.61 24.73 5.13
CA LEU A 303 -0.68 25.04 4.04
C LEU A 303 0.46 25.91 4.58
N THR A 304 1.70 25.52 4.30
CA THR A 304 2.91 26.14 4.82
C THR A 304 3.71 26.74 3.67
N PRO A 305 4.67 27.65 3.97
CA PRO A 305 5.57 28.18 2.94
C PRO A 305 6.36 27.13 2.15
N THR A 306 6.44 25.89 2.65
CA THR A 306 7.12 24.78 1.97
C THR A 306 6.26 24.08 0.92
N ASN A 307 4.93 24.17 0.97
CA ASN A 307 4.05 23.54 -0.01
C ASN A 307 3.34 24.54 -0.92
N LEU A 308 3.17 25.79 -0.47
CA LEU A 308 2.55 26.86 -1.26
C LEU A 308 3.24 27.21 -2.59
N PRO A 309 4.57 27.03 -2.78
CA PRO A 309 5.17 27.17 -4.10
C PRO A 309 4.60 26.22 -5.16
N GLY A 310 3.96 25.13 -4.74
CA GLY A 310 3.28 24.20 -5.64
C GLY A 310 1.87 24.62 -6.07
N LEU A 311 1.28 25.66 -5.47
CA LEU A 311 -0.05 26.12 -5.83
C LEU A 311 0.00 26.89 -7.16
N GLN A 312 -0.68 26.38 -8.20
CA GLN A 312 -0.70 26.95 -9.55
C GLN A 312 -1.77 28.03 -9.71
N ASP A 313 -1.67 28.82 -10.77
CA ASP A 313 -2.61 29.88 -11.16
C ASP A 313 -4.06 29.39 -11.26
N ALA A 314 -4.30 28.30 -12.01
CA ALA A 314 -5.62 27.73 -12.21
C ALA A 314 -6.22 27.23 -10.89
N GLN A 315 -5.38 26.76 -9.97
CA GLN A 315 -5.80 26.35 -8.64
C GLN A 315 -6.14 27.56 -7.77
N LEU A 316 -5.28 28.58 -7.72
CA LEU A 316 -5.46 29.81 -6.96
C LEU A 316 -6.76 30.53 -7.35
N ALA A 317 -7.06 30.58 -8.65
CA ALA A 317 -8.28 31.17 -9.21
C ALA A 317 -9.56 30.51 -8.71
N THR A 318 -9.51 29.22 -8.35
CA THR A 318 -10.67 28.48 -7.86
C THR A 318 -10.87 28.53 -6.34
N ILE A 319 -9.88 29.00 -5.58
CA ILE A 319 -10.00 29.11 -4.12
C ILE A 319 -11.14 30.07 -3.77
N PRO A 320 -12.13 29.64 -2.95
CA PRO A 320 -13.24 30.50 -2.59
C PRO A 320 -12.77 31.81 -1.94
N VAL A 321 -13.38 32.93 -2.31
CA VAL A 321 -13.02 34.27 -1.82
C VAL A 321 -12.96 34.35 -0.27
N ASN A 322 -13.87 33.65 0.43
CA ASN A 322 -13.88 33.57 1.89
C ASN A 322 -12.75 32.72 2.49
N THR A 323 -12.19 31.78 1.72
CA THR A 323 -10.98 31.04 2.08
C THR A 323 -9.75 31.87 1.74
N PHE A 324 -9.73 32.52 0.57
CA PHE A 324 -8.60 33.34 0.13
C PHE A 324 -8.27 34.48 1.12
N LYS A 325 -9.27 35.18 1.64
CA LYS A 325 -9.04 36.25 2.63
C LYS A 325 -8.40 35.75 3.95
N ALA A 326 -8.38 34.44 4.19
CA ALA A 326 -7.78 33.83 5.39
C ALA A 326 -6.29 33.48 5.22
N PHE A 327 -5.70 33.70 4.04
CA PHE A 327 -4.25 33.61 3.86
C PHE A 327 -3.52 34.55 4.82
N THR A 328 -2.47 34.08 5.48
CA THR A 328 -1.60 34.95 6.27
C THR A 328 -0.60 35.68 5.37
N PRO A 329 -0.03 36.82 5.80
CA PRO A 329 1.08 37.48 5.10
C PRO A 329 2.21 36.52 4.70
N VAL A 330 2.63 35.66 5.62
CA VAL A 330 3.69 34.65 5.39
C VAL A 330 3.30 33.62 4.33
N GLN A 331 2.02 33.27 4.22
CA GLN A 331 1.57 32.35 3.19
C GLN A 331 1.47 33.03 1.82
N LEU A 332 1.03 34.30 1.75
CA LEU A 332 0.98 35.05 0.49
C LEU A 332 2.39 35.27 -0.09
N GLY A 333 3.33 35.71 0.74
CA GLY A 333 4.74 35.87 0.32
C GLY A 333 5.46 34.56 -0.01
N ALA A 334 4.81 33.39 0.20
CA ALA A 334 5.37 32.09 -0.16
C ALA A 334 4.74 31.48 -1.43
N LEU A 335 3.76 32.15 -2.05
CA LEU A 335 3.22 31.74 -3.34
C LEU A 335 4.28 31.91 -4.43
N ALA A 336 4.33 30.99 -5.39
CA ALA A 336 5.18 31.19 -6.57
C ALA A 336 4.65 32.39 -7.39
N PRO A 337 5.52 33.21 -8.01
CA PRO A 337 5.07 34.31 -8.86
C PRO A 337 4.11 33.88 -9.96
N GLU A 338 4.32 32.71 -10.56
CA GLU A 338 3.46 32.14 -11.61
C GLU A 338 2.02 31.91 -11.12
N ALA A 339 1.83 31.64 -9.82
CA ALA A 339 0.50 31.47 -9.25
C ALA A 339 -0.31 32.78 -9.25
N MET A 340 0.39 33.93 -9.21
CA MET A 340 -0.24 35.24 -9.09
C MET A 340 -1.06 35.64 -10.31
N ASP A 341 -0.83 35.03 -11.47
CA ASP A 341 -1.68 35.21 -12.66
C ASP A 341 -3.13 34.72 -12.38
N GLY A 342 -3.27 33.76 -11.47
CA GLY A 342 -4.54 33.19 -11.05
C GLY A 342 -5.32 34.03 -10.02
N ILE A 343 -4.75 35.10 -9.46
CA ILE A 343 -5.49 35.91 -8.49
C ILE A 343 -6.61 36.68 -9.18
N THR A 344 -7.83 36.55 -8.67
CA THR A 344 -9.01 37.22 -9.23
C THR A 344 -9.17 38.64 -8.66
N PRO A 345 -9.84 39.54 -9.40
CA PRO A 345 -10.14 40.89 -8.89
C PRO A 345 -10.85 40.89 -7.52
N LYS A 346 -11.73 39.92 -7.27
CA LYS A 346 -12.46 39.79 -5.99
C LYS A 346 -11.59 39.27 -4.84
N GLN A 347 -10.56 38.48 -5.15
CA GLN A 347 -9.62 37.98 -4.16
C GLN A 347 -8.66 39.11 -3.73
N LEU A 348 -8.15 39.89 -4.68
CA LEU A 348 -7.26 41.04 -4.42
C LEU A 348 -7.96 42.13 -3.59
N ASP A 349 -9.20 42.48 -3.96
CA ASP A 349 -10.02 43.51 -3.29
C ASP A 349 -10.26 43.22 -1.79
N LEU A 350 -10.11 41.97 -1.34
CA LEU A 350 -10.28 41.59 0.06
C LEU A 350 -8.98 41.45 0.86
N LEU A 351 -7.83 41.66 0.23
CA LEU A 351 -6.56 41.65 0.95
C LEU A 351 -6.43 42.89 1.83
N ASN A 352 -6.18 42.68 3.12
CA ASN A 352 -5.83 43.79 3.99
C ASN A 352 -4.39 44.27 3.72
N ILE A 353 -4.06 45.45 4.24
CA ILE A 353 -2.76 46.10 4.04
C ILE A 353 -1.57 45.18 4.39
N LYS A 354 -1.64 44.40 5.48
CA LYS A 354 -0.54 43.49 5.87
C LYS A 354 -0.40 42.28 4.93
N GLN A 355 -1.51 41.84 4.36
CA GLN A 355 -1.53 40.75 3.38
C GLN A 355 -0.96 41.23 2.04
N PHE A 356 -1.37 42.42 1.60
CA PHE A 356 -0.89 43.01 0.35
C PHE A 356 0.61 43.35 0.42
N ALA A 357 1.06 43.99 1.50
CA ALA A 357 2.48 44.31 1.75
C ALA A 357 3.38 43.09 2.00
N ALA A 358 2.84 41.88 1.94
CA ALA A 358 3.63 40.65 2.02
C ALA A 358 4.03 40.10 0.66
N LEU A 359 3.47 40.67 -0.42
CA LEU A 359 3.82 40.32 -1.79
C LEU A 359 5.15 40.97 -2.16
N ASP A 360 6.05 40.21 -2.78
CA ASP A 360 7.32 40.76 -3.26
C ASP A 360 7.18 41.39 -4.66
N ALA A 361 8.25 42.06 -5.10
CA ALA A 361 8.33 42.71 -6.41
C ALA A 361 8.00 41.77 -7.59
N ILE A 362 8.41 40.51 -7.53
CA ILE A 362 8.21 39.54 -8.61
C ILE A 362 6.75 39.06 -8.63
N GLN A 363 6.18 38.77 -7.46
CA GLN A 363 4.77 38.42 -7.31
C GLN A 363 3.86 39.56 -7.77
N LEU A 364 4.18 40.82 -7.41
CA LEU A 364 3.44 41.99 -7.86
C LEU A 364 3.50 42.15 -9.39
N ALA A 365 4.68 41.99 -10.00
CA ALA A 365 4.84 42.04 -11.45
C ALA A 365 4.06 40.94 -12.19
N ALA A 366 3.78 39.81 -11.53
CA ALA A 366 3.03 38.69 -12.09
C ALA A 366 1.49 38.84 -11.97
N ILE A 367 0.95 39.80 -11.19
CA ILE A 367 -0.49 40.04 -11.11
C ILE A 367 -0.99 40.68 -12.42
N THR A 368 -2.06 40.16 -13.01
CA THR A 368 -2.59 40.76 -14.25
C THR A 368 -2.98 42.24 -14.06
N PRO A 369 -2.82 43.10 -15.09
CA PRO A 369 -3.28 44.50 -15.03
C PRO A 369 -4.76 44.63 -14.64
N THR A 370 -5.60 43.70 -15.12
CA THR A 370 -7.04 43.70 -14.82
C THR A 370 -7.31 43.44 -13.34
N THR A 371 -6.55 42.55 -12.70
CA THR A 371 -6.68 42.30 -11.27
C THR A 371 -6.09 43.45 -10.46
N LEU A 372 -4.91 43.96 -10.84
CA LEU A 372 -4.23 45.05 -10.12
C LEU A 372 -5.02 46.37 -10.16
N ALA A 373 -5.90 46.57 -11.14
CA ALA A 373 -6.83 47.71 -11.17
C ALA A 373 -7.79 47.78 -9.95
N LYS A 374 -7.82 46.76 -9.07
CA LYS A 374 -8.59 46.74 -7.83
C LYS A 374 -7.84 47.23 -6.59
N ILE A 375 -6.55 47.56 -6.70
CA ILE A 375 -5.83 48.10 -5.54
C ILE A 375 -6.40 49.46 -5.12
N ASP A 376 -6.33 49.75 -3.82
CA ASP A 376 -6.67 51.05 -3.27
C ASP A 376 -5.43 51.88 -2.90
N GLY A 377 -5.64 53.16 -2.56
CA GLY A 377 -4.56 54.08 -2.17
C GLY A 377 -3.75 53.57 -0.96
N PRO A 378 -4.40 53.11 0.12
CA PRO A 378 -3.69 52.50 1.26
C PRO A 378 -2.80 51.32 0.88
N GLN A 379 -3.25 50.40 0.02
CA GLN A 379 -2.45 49.28 -0.47
C GLN A 379 -1.27 49.76 -1.32
N LEU A 380 -1.51 50.65 -2.29
CA LEU A 380 -0.46 51.18 -3.15
C LEU A 380 0.62 51.92 -2.35
N ASN A 381 0.22 52.71 -1.35
CA ASN A 381 1.13 53.45 -0.48
C ASN A 381 1.91 52.56 0.52
N THR A 382 1.66 51.25 0.55
CA THR A 382 2.46 50.31 1.37
C THR A 382 3.63 49.70 0.62
N LEU A 383 3.65 49.83 -0.70
CA LEU A 383 4.72 49.31 -1.53
C LEU A 383 6.00 50.11 -1.32
N THR A 384 7.12 49.40 -1.26
CA THR A 384 8.45 49.98 -1.30
C THR A 384 8.75 50.55 -2.69
N LEU A 385 9.77 51.40 -2.79
CA LEU A 385 10.21 51.92 -4.08
C LEU A 385 10.61 50.80 -5.06
N GLU A 386 11.24 49.73 -4.54
CA GLU A 386 11.61 48.55 -5.33
C GLU A 386 10.37 47.88 -5.94
N GLU A 387 9.35 47.61 -5.11
CA GLU A 387 8.08 47.02 -5.54
C GLU A 387 7.31 47.91 -6.52
N LEU A 388 7.29 49.23 -6.29
CA LEU A 388 6.68 50.19 -7.22
C LEU A 388 7.35 50.16 -8.59
N THR A 389 8.69 50.14 -8.63
CA THR A 389 9.45 50.08 -9.90
C THR A 389 9.40 48.72 -10.58
N ALA A 390 8.97 47.67 -9.88
CA ALA A 390 8.77 46.34 -10.46
C ALA A 390 7.43 46.22 -11.21
N LEU A 391 6.49 47.14 -11.00
CA LEU A 391 5.24 47.18 -11.75
C LEU A 391 5.52 47.42 -13.24
N THR A 392 4.86 46.63 -14.09
CA THR A 392 4.92 46.79 -15.54
C THR A 392 4.16 48.03 -16.00
N THR A 393 4.49 48.53 -17.20
CA THR A 393 3.80 49.67 -17.81
C THR A 393 2.29 49.43 -17.96
N ASP A 394 1.90 48.19 -18.28
CA ASP A 394 0.49 47.82 -18.44
C ASP A 394 -0.24 47.80 -17.09
N GLN A 395 0.43 47.37 -16.02
CA GLN A 395 -0.09 47.43 -14.66
C GLN A 395 -0.28 48.87 -14.19
N VAL A 396 0.72 49.74 -14.37
CA VAL A 396 0.64 51.17 -14.01
C VAL A 396 -0.51 51.84 -14.77
N ALA A 397 -0.66 51.55 -16.06
CA ALA A 397 -1.76 52.08 -16.88
C ALA A 397 -3.15 51.58 -16.45
N ALA A 398 -3.25 50.42 -15.80
CA ALA A 398 -4.51 49.85 -15.33
C ALA A 398 -4.92 50.36 -13.94
N ILE A 399 -3.99 50.86 -13.12
CA ILE A 399 -4.29 51.44 -11.81
C ILE A 399 -5.08 52.75 -11.99
N PRO A 400 -6.20 52.96 -11.29
CA PRO A 400 -6.97 54.20 -11.41
C PRO A 400 -6.14 55.44 -11.04
N GLU A 401 -6.23 56.51 -11.84
CA GLU A 401 -5.53 57.78 -11.59
C GLU A 401 -5.72 58.35 -10.17
N PRO A 402 -6.92 58.30 -9.55
CA PRO A 402 -7.08 58.75 -8.16
C PRO A 402 -6.28 57.94 -7.14
N VAL A 403 -5.95 56.69 -7.46
CA VAL A 403 -5.11 55.81 -6.64
C VAL A 403 -3.63 56.16 -6.85
N ILE A 404 -3.17 56.34 -8.10
CA ILE A 404 -1.81 56.82 -8.39
C ILE A 404 -1.53 58.18 -7.71
N ALA A 405 -2.55 59.06 -7.64
CA ALA A 405 -2.43 60.36 -7.00
C ALA A 405 -2.17 60.29 -5.47
N THR A 406 -2.33 59.13 -4.82
CA THR A 406 -2.03 58.98 -3.39
C THR A 406 -0.54 58.80 -3.09
N LEU A 407 0.27 58.47 -4.09
CA LEU A 407 1.73 58.35 -3.99
C LEU A 407 2.38 59.73 -3.84
N SER A 408 3.61 59.76 -3.31
CA SER A 408 4.46 60.97 -3.32
C SER A 408 4.89 61.36 -4.73
N VAL A 409 5.44 62.58 -4.89
CA VAL A 409 5.96 63.05 -6.19
C VAL A 409 7.11 62.17 -6.68
N GLU A 410 7.97 61.72 -5.76
CA GLU A 410 9.14 60.87 -6.05
C GLU A 410 8.69 59.47 -6.51
N GLU A 411 7.74 58.85 -5.81
CA GLU A 411 7.18 57.55 -6.17
C GLU A 411 6.44 57.60 -7.51
N ARG A 412 5.64 58.65 -7.77
CA ARG A 412 4.99 58.83 -9.08
C ARG A 412 6.00 58.98 -10.21
N ALA A 413 7.11 59.69 -9.97
CA ALA A 413 8.16 59.81 -10.98
C ALA A 413 8.84 58.47 -11.24
N ALA A 414 9.01 57.63 -10.22
CA ALA A 414 9.66 56.33 -10.34
C ALA A 414 8.84 55.32 -11.16
N ILE A 415 7.51 55.29 -11.02
CA ILE A 415 6.65 54.37 -11.78
C ILE A 415 6.34 54.83 -13.21
N LEU A 416 6.71 56.08 -13.56
CA LEU A 416 6.52 56.68 -14.88
C LEU A 416 7.83 56.79 -15.68
N ALA A 417 8.96 56.44 -15.08
CA ALA A 417 10.29 56.45 -15.68
C ALA A 417 10.58 55.11 -16.37
#